data_AF-A0A2D2DFZ2-F1
#
_entry.id   AF-A0A2D2DFZ2-F1
#
_cell.length_a   1.000
_cell.length_b   1.000
_cell.length_c   1.000
_cell.angle_alpha   90.00
_cell.angle_beta   90.00
_cell.angle_gamma   90.00
#
_symmetry.space_group_name_H-M   'P 1'
#
loop_
_entity.id
_entity.type
_entity.pdbx_description
1 polymer ?
#
loop_
_entity_poly.entity_id
_entity_poly.type
_entity_poly.pdbx_seq_one_letter_code
_entity_poly.pdbx_strand_id
1 'polypeptide(L)'
;MLKTRSLLGAGALLMSSGAQATEPAGLKSALAGERLGLLPAMQFRLSNGNCPDCVTIKQGLWYFKNEVLAVPLASQPVSSFKRGGDIVRGTKEWAPDGTKDQLALPGLVWLGAPHILDDAHILPDGAHVRTADDAVTDLALAPKIASNLSYWDPKTTAFFAKREVRMRGTYSEADGTSSFVARTVWPKDFTIDQSTMRPQPLGKDETFATYVRAEGGGASSPFSTRLLWERKPGQARQWQEKPVLGMMLNGAQGDDDEAYGGHFAVATGHLGREGEWSDWIVNNFYNLDSVSEKGIIAAPVPMDNYLMDLNSGQQYYRPSYMLVAVLSNARTAAAYQGGVQRVFNHFYRHDFTYQHAKANCAGISLDVFKGLGWNIPQRGPTSNIKALGAYAYLSAKDMSLASGRKIYDYLTEEQVRLYPAVAFEAAGNDLLQLVGATKGKARKLTAYEKQLQHDIEALVLVRIPQVPSSRVMGSNPVFSFSEFMKRTPPNQADWKIVPVGPRPFPEALRDANTPPPKKSSLVPLPIAGIAFAGVIGLGALIRRRRKKRASAD
;
A
#
# COMPACT_ATOMS: atom_id res chain seq x y z
N MET A 1 3.14 27.51 89.75
CA MET A 1 2.02 26.93 88.99
C MET A 1 1.97 27.58 87.62
N LEU A 2 1.93 26.73 86.59
CA LEU A 2 1.75 26.93 85.14
C LEU A 2 2.33 28.19 84.45
N LYS A 3 3.38 27.92 83.67
CA LYS A 3 3.83 28.69 82.50
C LYS A 3 2.94 28.35 81.30
N THR A 4 2.51 29.34 80.54
CA THR A 4 1.98 29.16 79.17
C THR A 4 2.74 30.07 78.22
N ARG A 5 3.62 29.47 77.41
CA ARG A 5 4.28 30.09 76.27
C ARG A 5 3.38 29.89 75.05
N SER A 6 2.92 30.97 74.43
CA SER A 6 2.31 30.93 73.10
C SER A 6 3.42 30.91 72.04
N LEU A 7 3.53 29.79 71.32
CA LEU A 7 4.38 29.63 70.14
C LEU A 7 3.61 30.14 68.91
N LEU A 8 4.14 31.18 68.27
CA LEU A 8 3.81 31.58 66.90
C LEU A 8 4.39 30.53 65.94
N GLY A 9 3.51 29.71 65.33
CA GLY A 9 3.87 28.82 64.24
C GLY A 9 3.89 29.58 62.92
N ALA A 10 5.08 29.87 62.40
CA ALA A 10 5.26 30.28 61.02
C ALA A 10 5.11 29.03 60.12
N GLY A 11 3.95 28.88 59.48
CA GLY A 11 3.73 27.87 58.45
C GLY A 11 4.49 28.26 57.18
N ALA A 12 5.64 27.64 56.94
CA ALA A 12 6.29 27.69 55.64
C ALA A 12 5.45 26.87 54.64
N LEU A 13 4.77 27.55 53.72
CA LEU A 13 4.25 26.91 52.51
C LEU A 13 5.45 26.42 51.69
N LEU A 14 5.73 25.12 51.77
CA LEU A 14 6.53 24.42 50.78
C LEU A 14 5.72 24.41 49.46
N MET A 15 5.96 25.41 48.62
CA MET A 15 5.64 25.36 47.20
C MET A 15 6.53 24.28 46.59
N SER A 16 6.05 23.03 46.54
CA SER A 16 6.64 22.00 45.71
C SER A 16 6.44 22.39 44.25
N SER A 17 7.45 23.06 43.68
CA SER A 17 7.63 23.15 42.24
C SER A 17 7.87 21.73 41.73
N GLY A 18 6.79 21.03 41.36
CA GLY A 18 6.91 19.81 40.58
C GLY A 18 7.62 20.17 39.29
N ALA A 19 8.87 19.71 39.16
CA ALA A 19 9.54 19.72 37.88
C ALA A 19 8.65 18.91 36.92
N GLN A 20 8.01 19.59 35.97
CA GLN A 20 7.46 18.89 34.81
C GLN A 20 8.67 18.25 34.13
N ALA A 21 8.72 16.92 34.13
CA ALA A 21 9.67 16.19 33.32
C ALA A 21 9.55 16.70 31.89
N THR A 22 10.64 17.27 31.38
CA THR A 22 10.73 17.68 29.98
C THR A 22 10.65 16.42 29.12
N GLU A 23 9.70 16.39 28.18
CA GLU A 23 9.59 15.32 27.19
C GLU A 23 10.95 15.13 26.48
N PRO A 24 11.39 13.88 26.22
CA PRO A 24 12.67 13.64 25.57
C PRO A 24 12.78 14.38 24.24
N ALA A 25 13.97 14.90 23.92
CA ALA A 25 14.17 15.61 22.66
C ALA A 25 13.85 14.68 21.46
N GLY A 26 13.14 15.24 20.48
CA GLY A 26 12.66 14.49 19.31
C GLY A 26 11.32 13.78 19.52
N LEU A 27 10.81 13.67 20.75
CA LEU A 27 9.45 13.17 21.01
C LEU A 27 8.41 14.21 20.58
N LYS A 28 7.41 13.76 19.81
CA LYS A 28 6.27 14.57 19.40
C LYS A 28 5.03 13.73 19.16
N SER A 29 3.85 14.36 19.15
CA SER A 29 2.64 13.74 18.62
C SER A 29 2.86 13.32 17.16
N ALA A 30 2.27 12.21 16.74
CA ALA A 30 2.34 11.70 15.37
C ALA A 30 1.76 12.64 14.29
N LEU A 31 1.12 13.75 14.70
CA LEU A 31 0.62 14.81 13.82
C LEU A 31 1.38 16.15 13.97
N ALA A 32 2.18 16.34 15.02
CA ALA A 32 2.78 17.63 15.32
C ALA A 32 3.91 17.96 14.33
N GLY A 33 3.73 19.04 13.55
CA GLY A 33 4.71 19.46 12.53
C GLY A 33 4.81 18.52 11.33
N GLU A 34 3.90 17.56 11.20
CA GLU A 34 3.94 16.52 10.17
C GLU A 34 3.07 16.87 8.94
N ARG A 35 3.27 16.11 7.86
CA ARG A 35 2.31 16.00 6.76
C ARG A 35 1.80 14.56 6.70
N LEU A 36 0.66 14.41 6.04
CA LEU A 36 0.10 13.14 5.62
C LEU A 36 0.00 13.20 4.09
N GLY A 37 1.12 12.92 3.45
CA GLY A 37 1.26 12.99 2.00
C GLY A 37 1.13 14.43 1.50
N LEU A 38 0.06 14.71 0.75
CA LEU A 38 -0.19 16.05 0.23
C LEU A 38 -0.80 16.99 1.29
N LEU A 39 -1.31 16.44 2.40
CA LEU A 39 -2.17 17.13 3.35
C LEU A 39 -1.40 17.52 4.62
N PRO A 40 -1.55 18.74 5.15
CA PRO A 40 -0.99 19.11 6.46
C PRO A 40 -1.61 18.27 7.58
N ALA A 41 -0.80 17.71 8.48
CA ALA A 41 -1.31 16.87 9.58
C ALA A 41 -2.15 17.67 10.59
N MET A 42 -1.97 18.99 10.68
CA MET A 42 -2.77 19.90 11.51
C MET A 42 -4.27 19.93 11.16
N GLN A 43 -4.65 19.41 9.99
CA GLN A 43 -6.06 19.29 9.59
C GLN A 43 -6.75 18.04 10.19
N PHE A 44 -5.99 17.24 10.95
CA PHE A 44 -6.44 16.02 11.58
C PHE A 44 -6.29 16.11 13.10
N ARG A 45 -7.00 15.21 13.79
CA ARG A 45 -6.76 14.89 15.20
C ARG A 45 -6.45 13.41 15.37
N LEU A 46 -5.72 13.08 16.42
CA LEU A 46 -5.53 11.69 16.83
C LEU A 46 -6.85 11.12 17.36
N SER A 47 -7.16 9.89 16.97
CA SER A 47 -8.33 9.16 17.44
C SER A 47 -8.16 7.64 17.25
N ASN A 48 -9.24 6.89 17.46
CA ASN A 48 -9.34 5.47 17.13
C ASN A 48 -10.75 5.13 16.60
N GLY A 49 -10.99 3.86 16.27
CA GLY A 49 -12.28 3.41 15.75
C GLY A 49 -13.46 3.43 16.74
N ASN A 50 -13.25 3.76 18.02
CA ASN A 50 -14.34 3.93 19.00
C ASN A 50 -14.86 5.38 19.08
N CYS A 51 -14.50 6.22 18.11
CA CYS A 51 -14.79 7.64 18.10
C CYS A 51 -16.22 7.96 17.59
N PRO A 52 -17.17 8.36 18.46
CA PRO A 52 -18.55 8.61 18.06
C PRO A 52 -18.74 9.94 17.30
N ASP A 53 -17.82 10.88 17.47
CA ASP A 53 -17.86 12.23 16.90
C ASP A 53 -16.91 12.41 15.71
N CYS A 54 -16.33 11.31 15.20
CA CYS A 54 -15.44 11.35 14.05
C CYS A 54 -16.22 11.62 12.76
N VAL A 55 -15.77 12.61 11.99
CA VAL A 55 -16.36 12.96 10.68
C VAL A 55 -15.87 11.98 9.61
N THR A 56 -16.37 10.75 9.69
CA THR A 56 -16.04 9.64 8.79
C THR A 56 -17.16 8.60 8.80
N ILE A 57 -17.05 7.60 7.92
CA ILE A 57 -18.03 6.54 7.82
C ILE A 57 -17.85 5.50 8.95
N LYS A 58 -18.96 5.11 9.60
CA LYS A 58 -18.98 4.11 10.68
C LYS A 58 -18.33 2.77 10.28
N GLN A 59 -18.43 2.41 9.00
CA GLN A 59 -17.83 1.20 8.46
C GLN A 59 -16.30 1.22 8.54
N GLY A 60 -15.67 2.37 8.25
CA GLY A 60 -14.23 2.55 8.40
C GLY A 60 -13.81 2.38 9.86
N LEU A 61 -14.48 3.09 10.78
CA LEU A 61 -14.19 3.02 12.22
C LEU A 61 -14.27 1.60 12.79
N TRP A 62 -15.21 0.77 12.29
CA TRP A 62 -15.32 -0.63 12.71
C TRP A 62 -14.04 -1.44 12.46
N TYR A 63 -13.38 -1.25 11.32
CA TYR A 63 -12.13 -1.94 11.01
C TYR A 63 -10.99 -1.54 11.95
N PHE A 64 -10.97 -0.29 12.39
CA PHE A 64 -9.87 0.33 13.12
C PHE A 64 -10.18 0.55 14.62
N LYS A 65 -11.08 -0.26 15.19
CA LYS A 65 -11.58 -0.11 16.56
C LYS A 65 -10.48 0.16 17.59
N ASN A 66 -9.36 -0.57 17.50
CA ASN A 66 -8.24 -0.52 18.43
C ASN A 66 -6.96 0.09 17.82
N GLU A 67 -7.09 0.74 16.67
CA GLU A 67 -5.95 1.31 15.95
C GLU A 67 -5.88 2.82 16.13
N VAL A 68 -4.66 3.37 16.12
CA VAL A 68 -4.46 4.82 16.15
C VAL A 68 -4.64 5.38 14.75
N LEU A 69 -5.53 6.36 14.65
CA LEU A 69 -5.94 7.02 13.42
C LEU A 69 -5.64 8.51 13.45
N ALA A 70 -5.37 9.08 12.28
CA ALA A 70 -5.64 10.48 12.02
C ALA A 70 -7.04 10.58 11.40
N VAL A 71 -7.92 11.37 12.01
CA VAL A 71 -9.27 11.65 11.50
C VAL A 71 -9.42 13.15 11.24
N PRO A 72 -10.13 13.56 10.17
CA PRO A 72 -10.37 14.97 9.89
C PRO A 72 -10.96 15.73 11.07
N LEU A 73 -10.53 16.97 11.27
CA LEU A 73 -11.22 17.91 12.14
C LEU A 73 -12.62 18.23 11.57
N ALA A 74 -13.58 18.54 12.45
CA ALA A 74 -14.98 18.67 12.05
C ALA A 74 -15.26 19.78 11.01
N SER A 75 -14.42 20.80 10.93
CA SER A 75 -14.52 21.90 9.97
C SER A 75 -13.92 21.60 8.59
N GLN A 76 -13.25 20.46 8.42
CA GLN A 76 -12.53 20.15 7.20
C GLN A 76 -13.42 19.44 6.17
N PRO A 77 -13.24 19.71 4.86
CA PRO A 77 -13.94 18.98 3.82
C PRO A 77 -13.43 17.53 3.77
N VAL A 78 -14.31 16.55 3.98
CA VAL A 78 -13.98 15.13 3.90
C VAL A 78 -14.43 14.54 2.57
N SER A 79 -13.63 13.65 1.99
CA SER A 79 -13.94 12.97 0.76
C SER A 79 -15.26 12.22 0.87
N SER A 80 -16.20 12.59 0.01
CA SER A 80 -17.52 11.98 -0.11
C SER A 80 -17.49 10.73 -1.01
N PHE A 81 -18.65 10.13 -1.25
CA PHE A 81 -18.81 9.06 -2.24
C PHE A 81 -20.18 9.17 -2.90
N LYS A 82 -20.33 8.61 -4.10
CA LYS A 82 -21.61 8.50 -4.81
C LYS A 82 -21.95 7.03 -4.99
N ARG A 83 -23.12 6.61 -4.48
CA ARG A 83 -23.56 5.20 -4.55
C ARG A 83 -23.71 4.73 -6.01
N GLY A 84 -23.42 3.44 -6.26
CA GLY A 84 -23.78 2.76 -7.52
C GLY A 84 -22.81 2.89 -8.70
N GLY A 85 -21.54 3.25 -8.46
CA GLY A 85 -20.46 3.35 -9.47
C GLY A 85 -19.49 2.17 -9.45
N ASP A 86 -18.84 1.87 -10.58
CA ASP A 86 -17.55 1.16 -10.54
C ASP A 86 -16.42 2.20 -10.37
N ILE A 87 -15.25 1.79 -9.85
CA ILE A 87 -14.10 2.67 -9.56
C ILE A 87 -13.78 3.63 -10.73
N VAL A 88 -13.70 3.11 -11.95
CA VAL A 88 -13.32 3.88 -13.15
C VAL A 88 -14.38 4.94 -13.44
N ARG A 89 -15.65 4.52 -13.51
CA ARG A 89 -16.76 5.44 -13.79
C ARG A 89 -16.92 6.48 -12.68
N GLY A 90 -16.87 6.06 -11.41
CA GLY A 90 -16.99 6.97 -10.27
C GLY A 90 -15.88 8.02 -10.24
N THR A 91 -14.63 7.60 -10.50
CA THR A 91 -13.50 8.53 -10.60
C THR A 91 -13.66 9.46 -11.80
N LYS A 92 -14.08 8.94 -12.96
CA LYS A 92 -14.29 9.74 -14.17
C LYS A 92 -15.42 10.77 -14.04
N GLU A 93 -16.50 10.45 -13.33
CA GLU A 93 -17.61 11.37 -13.07
C GLU A 93 -17.18 12.49 -12.11
N TRP A 94 -16.32 12.20 -11.12
CA TRP A 94 -15.82 13.18 -10.16
C TRP A 94 -14.69 14.07 -10.71
N ALA A 95 -13.77 13.50 -11.51
CA ALA A 95 -12.56 14.18 -11.94
C ALA A 95 -12.74 15.53 -12.70
N PRO A 96 -13.83 15.79 -13.45
CA PRO A 96 -14.08 17.07 -14.12
C PRO A 96 -14.56 18.18 -13.18
N ASP A 97 -15.07 17.85 -11.99
CA ASP A 97 -15.59 18.83 -11.05
C ASP A 97 -14.44 19.75 -10.63
N GLY A 98 -14.56 21.06 -10.88
CA GLY A 98 -13.55 22.10 -10.64
C GLY A 98 -13.15 22.32 -9.17
N THR A 99 -13.30 21.31 -8.32
CA THR A 99 -12.92 21.26 -6.90
C THR A 99 -11.51 20.71 -6.66
N LYS A 100 -10.71 20.53 -7.72
CA LYS A 100 -9.32 20.03 -7.63
C LYS A 100 -8.42 20.89 -6.74
N ASP A 101 -8.78 22.15 -6.54
CA ASP A 101 -7.95 23.13 -5.84
C ASP A 101 -7.97 22.96 -4.32
N GLN A 102 -8.91 22.17 -3.77
CA GLN A 102 -8.91 21.76 -2.37
C GLN A 102 -9.15 20.26 -2.28
N LEU A 103 -8.07 19.49 -2.21
CA LEU A 103 -8.10 18.06 -1.95
C LEU A 103 -8.85 17.81 -0.64
N ALA A 104 -10.08 17.30 -0.74
CA ALA A 104 -10.81 16.84 0.43
C ALA A 104 -10.00 15.76 1.17
N LEU A 105 -10.16 15.71 2.49
CA LEU A 105 -9.39 14.82 3.35
C LEU A 105 -9.92 13.38 3.29
N PRO A 106 -9.05 12.36 3.43
CA PRO A 106 -9.49 11.00 3.65
C PRO A 106 -10.31 10.94 4.95
N GLY A 107 -11.34 10.09 4.99
CA GLY A 107 -12.12 9.90 6.21
C GLY A 107 -11.29 9.34 7.38
N LEU A 108 -10.17 8.68 7.10
CA LEU A 108 -9.17 8.27 8.10
C LEU A 108 -7.82 8.02 7.42
N VAL A 109 -6.74 8.15 8.20
CA VAL A 109 -5.39 7.66 7.88
C VAL A 109 -4.95 6.76 9.03
N TRP A 110 -4.44 5.57 8.73
CA TRP A 110 -3.96 4.65 9.75
C TRP A 110 -2.51 4.95 10.11
N LEU A 111 -2.29 5.49 11.32
CA LEU A 111 -0.98 5.91 11.82
C LEU A 111 -0.22 4.79 12.54
N GLY A 112 -0.96 3.84 13.12
CA GLY A 112 -0.41 2.75 13.93
C GLY A 112 -0.05 3.15 15.37
N ALA A 113 0.52 4.34 15.59
CA ALA A 113 0.91 4.79 16.92
C ALA A 113 0.76 6.31 17.12
N PRO A 114 0.60 6.79 18.37
CA PRO A 114 0.27 8.19 18.65
C PRO A 114 1.47 9.13 18.74
N HIS A 115 2.69 8.61 18.94
CA HIS A 115 3.91 9.42 19.07
C HIS A 115 4.94 9.08 17.99
N ILE A 116 5.77 10.07 17.70
CA ILE A 116 7.01 9.93 16.93
C ILE A 116 8.16 10.27 17.87
N LEU A 117 9.21 9.45 17.86
CA LEU A 117 10.52 9.81 18.39
C LEU A 117 11.46 9.97 17.19
N ASP A 118 11.76 11.22 16.85
CA ASP A 118 12.66 11.59 15.75
C ASP A 118 14.11 11.65 16.24
N ASP A 119 15.04 11.61 15.28
CA ASP A 119 16.48 11.84 15.50
C ASP A 119 17.10 10.94 16.59
N ALA A 120 16.69 9.68 16.61
CA ALA A 120 17.05 8.73 17.65
C ALA A 120 18.06 7.68 17.18
N HIS A 121 18.79 7.08 18.11
CA HIS A 121 19.74 5.99 17.85
C HIS A 121 19.45 4.79 18.74
N ILE A 122 19.11 3.66 18.12
CA ILE A 122 18.95 2.39 18.84
C ILE A 122 20.33 1.91 19.30
N LEU A 123 20.49 1.64 20.60
CA LEU A 123 21.76 1.13 21.12
C LEU A 123 21.99 -0.33 20.70
N PRO A 124 23.26 -0.79 20.66
CA PRO A 124 23.57 -2.16 20.21
C PRO A 124 22.92 -3.29 21.02
N ASP A 125 22.48 -3.01 22.25
CA ASP A 125 21.73 -3.96 23.08
C ASP A 125 20.29 -4.21 22.60
N GLY A 126 19.75 -3.32 21.75
CA GLY A 126 18.37 -3.36 21.26
C GLY A 126 17.30 -3.12 22.34
N ALA A 127 17.71 -2.74 23.55
CA ALA A 127 16.84 -2.52 24.70
C ALA A 127 16.78 -1.05 25.11
N HIS A 128 17.65 -0.21 24.56
CA HIS A 128 17.65 1.23 24.82
C HIS A 128 17.73 2.03 23.52
N VAL A 129 17.25 3.26 23.61
CA VAL A 129 17.38 4.28 22.56
C VAL A 129 18.04 5.52 23.16
N ARG A 130 18.95 6.12 22.39
CA ARG A 130 19.48 7.46 22.65
C ARG A 130 18.68 8.48 21.86
N THR A 131 18.15 9.50 22.54
CA THR A 131 17.37 10.60 21.96
C THR A 131 18.28 11.71 21.41
N ALA A 132 17.69 12.71 20.77
CA ALA A 132 18.42 13.78 20.09
C ALA A 132 19.29 14.66 21.03
N ASP A 133 18.96 14.67 22.32
CA ASP A 133 19.66 15.35 23.42
C ASP A 133 20.60 14.42 24.20
N ASP A 134 20.94 13.26 23.62
CA ASP A 134 21.79 12.22 24.20
C ASP A 134 21.23 11.52 25.45
N ALA A 135 19.98 11.79 25.85
CA ALA A 135 19.32 11.04 26.92
C ALA A 135 19.06 9.58 26.49
N VAL A 136 19.06 8.68 27.47
CA VAL A 136 18.82 7.24 27.24
C VAL A 136 17.45 6.88 27.80
N THR A 137 16.66 6.20 26.99
CA THR A 137 15.29 5.76 27.31
C THR A 137 15.16 4.27 27.03
N ASP A 138 14.37 3.57 27.84
CA ASP A 138 14.07 2.15 27.61
C ASP A 138 13.33 1.99 26.29
N LEU A 139 13.77 1.02 25.48
CA LEU A 139 13.15 0.66 24.21
C LEU A 139 12.47 -0.69 24.34
N ALA A 140 11.16 -0.69 24.14
CA ALA A 140 10.37 -1.91 23.96
C ALA A 140 9.81 -1.96 22.54
N LEU A 141 9.37 -3.14 22.12
CA LEU A 141 8.79 -3.37 20.80
C LEU A 141 7.30 -3.69 20.93
N ALA A 142 6.48 -3.13 20.04
CA ALA A 142 5.05 -3.39 19.97
C ALA A 142 4.80 -4.90 19.76
N PRO A 143 3.96 -5.57 20.56
CA PRO A 143 3.88 -7.02 20.59
C PRO A 143 3.74 -7.68 19.21
N LYS A 144 4.48 -8.78 19.03
CA LYS A 144 4.39 -9.64 17.84
C LYS A 144 3.02 -10.30 17.77
N ILE A 145 2.31 -10.16 16.65
CA ILE A 145 1.10 -10.94 16.40
C ILE A 145 1.45 -12.39 16.07
N ALA A 146 0.59 -13.34 16.48
CA ALA A 146 0.89 -14.77 16.39
C ALA A 146 1.21 -15.26 14.96
N SER A 147 0.56 -14.69 13.95
CA SER A 147 0.74 -15.06 12.54
C SER A 147 1.96 -14.42 11.88
N ASN A 148 2.62 -13.43 12.49
CA ASN A 148 3.75 -12.75 11.86
C ASN A 148 5.01 -13.62 11.89
N LEU A 149 5.58 -13.93 10.72
CA LEU A 149 6.84 -14.69 10.62
C LEU A 149 8.08 -13.80 10.42
N SER A 150 7.88 -12.51 10.20
CA SER A 150 8.91 -11.47 9.95
C SER A 150 8.92 -10.45 11.06
N TYR A 151 9.44 -10.85 12.21
CA TYR A 151 9.53 -9.98 13.37
C TYR A 151 10.97 -9.64 13.71
N TRP A 152 11.13 -8.60 14.52
CA TRP A 152 12.42 -8.08 14.97
C TRP A 152 13.26 -9.16 15.67
N ASP A 153 14.54 -9.22 15.31
CA ASP A 153 15.53 -10.11 15.92
C ASP A 153 16.91 -9.39 16.06
N PRO A 154 17.98 -10.07 16.55
CA PRO A 154 19.29 -9.43 16.68
C PRO A 154 19.89 -8.88 15.38
N LYS A 155 19.56 -9.46 14.21
CA LYS A 155 20.01 -8.93 12.91
C LYS A 155 19.30 -7.62 12.59
N THR A 156 18.03 -7.49 12.97
CA THR A 156 17.28 -6.24 12.86
C THR A 156 17.92 -5.15 13.72
N THR A 157 18.25 -5.48 14.97
CA THR A 157 18.96 -4.56 15.88
C THR A 157 20.29 -4.10 15.26
N ALA A 158 21.11 -5.03 14.79
CA ALA A 158 22.38 -4.71 14.15
C ALA A 158 22.25 -3.86 12.87
N PHE A 159 21.12 -3.95 12.17
CA PHE A 159 20.82 -3.12 11.01
C PHE A 159 20.53 -1.68 11.42
N PHE A 160 19.67 -1.46 12.41
CA PHE A 160 19.27 -0.11 12.82
C PHE A 160 20.27 0.59 13.76
N ALA A 161 21.02 -0.14 14.59
CA ALA A 161 21.97 0.43 15.54
C ALA A 161 23.15 1.20 14.90
N LYS A 162 23.30 1.12 13.58
CA LYS A 162 24.34 1.82 12.81
C LYS A 162 23.84 3.13 12.20
N ARG A 163 22.61 3.53 12.52
CA ARG A 163 21.88 4.59 11.81
C ARG A 163 21.13 5.47 12.79
N GLU A 164 20.84 6.67 12.33
CA GLU A 164 19.80 7.51 12.92
C GLU A 164 18.44 7.01 12.42
N VAL A 165 17.47 6.96 13.33
CA VAL A 165 16.13 6.44 13.05
C VAL A 165 15.06 7.42 13.51
N ARG A 166 13.95 7.35 12.78
CA ARG A 166 12.67 7.92 13.19
C ARG A 166 11.77 6.77 13.60
N MET A 167 11.16 6.84 14.78
CA MET A 167 10.30 5.76 15.26
C MET A 167 8.89 6.24 15.52
N ARG A 168 7.89 5.41 15.18
CA ARG A 168 6.51 5.61 15.68
C ARG A 168 6.27 4.63 16.82
N GLY A 169 5.61 5.09 17.87
CA GLY A 169 5.39 4.28 19.06
C GLY A 169 4.54 4.96 20.12
N THR A 170 4.50 4.33 21.28
CA THR A 170 3.87 4.89 22.48
C THR A 170 4.96 5.20 23.49
N TYR A 171 5.09 6.47 23.85
CA TYR A 171 5.92 6.90 24.97
C TYR A 171 5.10 6.81 26.27
N SER A 172 5.73 6.35 27.34
CA SER A 172 5.19 6.37 28.69
C SER A 172 6.30 6.65 29.69
N GLU A 173 5.97 7.44 30.70
CA GLU A 173 6.82 7.72 31.84
C GLU A 173 6.11 7.25 33.11
N ALA A 174 6.74 6.36 33.86
CA ALA A 174 6.21 5.80 35.10
C ALA A 174 7.34 5.65 36.12
N ASP A 175 7.09 6.08 37.36
CA ASP A 175 8.03 5.95 38.49
C ASP A 175 9.44 6.51 38.22
N GLY A 176 9.55 7.55 37.37
CA GLY A 176 10.82 8.16 36.98
C GLY A 176 11.58 7.43 35.87
N THR A 177 11.00 6.35 35.33
CA THR A 177 11.53 5.61 34.18
C THR A 177 10.72 5.95 32.94
N SER A 178 11.41 6.45 31.92
CA SER A 178 10.86 6.72 30.60
C SER A 178 11.04 5.50 29.69
N SER A 179 9.99 5.16 28.94
CA SER A 179 9.98 4.03 28.02
C SER A 179 9.28 4.38 26.71
N PHE A 180 9.83 3.89 25.61
CA PHE A 180 9.25 4.02 24.27
C PHE A 180 8.97 2.63 23.69
N VAL A 181 7.69 2.33 23.46
CA VAL A 181 7.27 1.10 22.79
C VAL A 181 7.20 1.38 21.28
N ALA A 182 8.25 1.03 20.55
CA ALA A 182 8.35 1.22 19.11
C ALA A 182 7.44 0.25 18.36
N ARG A 183 6.65 0.79 17.43
CA ARG A 183 5.82 0.04 16.46
C ARG A 183 6.35 0.14 15.04
N THR A 184 7.06 1.23 14.72
CA THR A 184 7.67 1.47 13.42
C THR A 184 9.08 2.01 13.62
N VAL A 185 10.06 1.55 12.83
CA VAL A 185 11.45 2.07 12.86
C VAL A 185 11.92 2.39 11.44
N TRP A 186 12.03 3.68 11.13
CA TRP A 186 12.41 4.20 9.82
C TRP A 186 13.88 4.65 9.79
N PRO A 187 14.72 4.13 8.87
CA PRO A 187 16.07 4.65 8.68
C PRO A 187 16.05 6.06 8.07
N LYS A 188 16.63 7.04 8.76
CA LYS A 188 16.67 8.42 8.24
C LYS A 188 17.61 8.59 7.05
N ASP A 189 18.56 7.68 6.86
CA ASP A 189 19.48 7.65 5.70
C ASP A 189 18.81 7.17 4.40
N PHE A 190 17.55 6.73 4.44
CA PHE A 190 16.79 6.39 3.24
C PHE A 190 16.21 7.66 2.63
N THR A 191 17.04 8.46 1.95
CA THR A 191 16.64 9.73 1.34
C THR A 191 16.76 9.74 -0.19
N ILE A 192 15.92 10.53 -0.84
CA ILE A 192 16.04 10.89 -2.24
C ILE A 192 16.87 12.17 -2.32
N ASP A 193 18.17 12.02 -2.05
CA ASP A 193 19.11 13.14 -2.01
C ASP A 193 19.43 13.68 -3.42
N GLN A 194 18.77 14.78 -3.78
CA GLN A 194 18.95 15.44 -5.07
C GLN A 194 20.38 15.99 -5.30
N SER A 195 21.17 16.20 -4.24
CA SER A 195 22.51 16.81 -4.33
C SER A 195 23.56 15.82 -4.84
N THR A 196 23.40 14.53 -4.55
CA THR A 196 24.32 13.46 -4.97
C THR A 196 23.90 12.77 -6.27
N MET A 197 22.64 12.96 -6.71
CA MET A 197 22.12 12.29 -7.91
C MET A 197 22.81 12.72 -9.21
N ARG A 198 23.13 11.73 -10.03
CA ARG A 198 23.60 11.92 -11.41
C ARG A 198 22.62 11.31 -12.39
N PRO A 199 22.33 11.95 -13.54
CA PRO A 199 21.49 11.36 -14.58
C PRO A 199 22.06 10.02 -15.02
N GLN A 200 21.24 8.97 -14.89
CA GLN A 200 21.55 7.61 -15.29
C GLN A 200 20.27 7.01 -15.91
N PRO A 201 19.94 7.35 -17.17
CA PRO A 201 18.77 6.80 -17.85
C PRO A 201 18.90 5.28 -17.98
N LEU A 202 17.77 4.60 -18.26
CA LEU A 202 17.81 3.16 -18.56
C LEU A 202 18.73 2.90 -19.78
N GLY A 203 19.59 1.89 -19.66
CA GLY A 203 20.42 1.43 -20.77
C GLY A 203 19.59 0.89 -21.93
N LYS A 204 20.21 0.72 -23.10
CA LYS A 204 19.53 0.23 -24.33
C LYS A 204 18.82 -1.12 -24.14
N ASP A 205 19.43 -2.02 -23.38
CA ASP A 205 18.93 -3.36 -23.10
C ASP A 205 18.35 -3.49 -21.68
N GLU A 206 18.20 -2.36 -20.98
CA GLU A 206 17.66 -2.33 -19.63
C GLU A 206 16.18 -1.97 -19.64
N THR A 207 15.38 -2.72 -18.89
CA THR A 207 13.97 -2.42 -18.63
C THR A 207 13.73 -2.32 -17.13
N PHE A 208 12.56 -1.83 -16.72
CA PHE A 208 12.15 -1.91 -15.32
C PHE A 208 12.15 -3.37 -14.82
N ALA A 209 11.79 -4.34 -15.67
CA ALA A 209 11.84 -5.74 -15.29
C ALA A 209 13.27 -6.28 -15.10
N THR A 210 14.24 -5.86 -15.91
CA THR A 210 15.65 -6.27 -15.68
C THR A 210 16.21 -5.59 -14.43
N TYR A 211 15.89 -4.31 -14.20
CA TYR A 211 16.27 -3.60 -12.99
C TYR A 211 15.71 -4.27 -11.73
N VAL A 212 14.42 -4.60 -11.72
CA VAL A 212 13.74 -5.27 -10.59
C VAL A 212 14.34 -6.66 -10.35
N ARG A 213 14.80 -7.37 -11.39
CA ARG A 213 15.39 -8.71 -11.25
C ARG A 213 16.87 -8.71 -10.87
N ALA A 214 17.58 -7.61 -11.10
CA ALA A 214 19.00 -7.54 -10.80
C ALA A 214 19.27 -7.83 -9.32
N GLU A 215 20.41 -8.48 -9.04
CA GLU A 215 20.84 -8.83 -7.67
C GLU A 215 19.80 -9.69 -6.90
N GLY A 216 19.10 -10.59 -7.60
CA GLY A 216 18.09 -11.47 -6.99
C GLY A 216 16.86 -10.73 -6.46
N GLY A 217 16.59 -9.53 -6.98
CA GLY A 217 15.58 -8.62 -6.45
C GLY A 217 16.14 -7.60 -5.45
N GLY A 218 17.40 -7.68 -5.10
CA GLY A 218 18.05 -6.68 -4.26
C GLY A 218 17.61 -6.68 -2.80
N ALA A 219 17.14 -7.83 -2.29
CA ALA A 219 16.81 -8.01 -0.87
C ALA A 219 18.00 -7.66 0.04
N SER A 220 19.23 -7.97 -0.39
CA SER A 220 20.47 -7.70 0.35
C SER A 220 21.30 -6.56 -0.25
N SER A 221 20.78 -5.84 -1.24
CA SER A 221 21.46 -4.66 -1.81
C SER A 221 21.46 -3.50 -0.81
N PRO A 222 22.27 -2.46 -0.99
CA PRO A 222 22.05 -1.20 -0.30
C PRO A 222 20.79 -0.49 -0.83
N PHE A 223 20.24 0.41 -0.01
CA PHE A 223 19.31 1.42 -0.49
C PHE A 223 19.98 2.25 -1.60
N SER A 224 19.25 2.51 -2.68
CA SER A 224 19.79 3.28 -3.80
C SER A 224 18.72 4.07 -4.53
N THR A 225 19.15 5.20 -5.07
CA THR A 225 18.33 6.08 -5.91
C THR A 225 19.03 6.29 -7.25
N ARG A 226 18.23 6.41 -8.31
CA ARG A 226 18.72 6.55 -9.69
C ARG A 226 17.85 7.54 -10.45
N LEU A 227 18.47 8.60 -10.94
CA LEU A 227 17.79 9.62 -11.75
C LEU A 227 17.66 9.14 -13.19
N LEU A 228 16.46 8.76 -13.63
CA LEU A 228 16.20 8.27 -14.98
C LEU A 228 16.05 9.40 -16.01
N TRP A 229 15.45 10.52 -15.60
CA TRP A 229 15.18 11.67 -16.45
C TRP A 229 14.98 12.93 -15.62
N GLU A 230 15.38 14.08 -16.13
CA GLU A 230 15.04 15.39 -15.58
C GLU A 230 14.76 16.41 -16.71
N ARG A 231 13.84 17.33 -16.46
CA ARG A 231 13.37 18.31 -17.45
C ARG A 231 14.45 19.31 -17.85
N LYS A 232 15.26 19.73 -16.88
CA LYS A 232 16.27 20.78 -17.03
C LYS A 232 17.64 20.26 -16.59
N PRO A 233 18.27 19.36 -17.38
CA PRO A 233 19.56 18.78 -17.02
C PRO A 233 20.63 19.87 -16.88
N GLY A 234 21.46 19.75 -15.84
CA GLY A 234 22.54 20.71 -15.56
C GLY A 234 22.11 22.01 -14.88
N GLN A 235 20.81 22.22 -14.62
CA GLN A 235 20.34 23.32 -13.76
C GLN A 235 20.28 22.88 -12.29
N ALA A 236 20.35 23.85 -11.39
CA ALA A 236 20.18 23.58 -9.96
C ALA A 236 18.81 22.95 -9.69
N ARG A 237 18.81 21.79 -9.04
CA ARG A 237 17.58 21.09 -8.66
C ARG A 237 16.93 21.81 -7.48
N GLN A 238 15.65 22.08 -7.61
CA GLN A 238 14.82 22.69 -6.57
C GLN A 238 13.65 21.75 -6.28
N TRP A 239 13.92 20.49 -5.91
CA TRP A 239 12.87 19.51 -5.63
C TRP A 239 12.38 19.53 -4.18
N GLN A 240 13.02 20.31 -3.32
CA GLN A 240 12.61 20.50 -1.93
C GLN A 240 11.15 20.96 -1.87
N GLU A 241 10.36 20.28 -1.04
CA GLU A 241 8.93 20.49 -0.87
C GLU A 241 8.11 20.38 -2.17
N LYS A 242 8.65 19.74 -3.22
CA LYS A 242 7.86 19.51 -4.43
C LYS A 242 6.92 18.33 -4.26
N PRO A 243 5.69 18.42 -4.77
CA PRO A 243 4.76 17.31 -4.77
C PRO A 243 5.30 16.14 -5.59
N VAL A 244 4.95 14.93 -5.16
CA VAL A 244 5.37 13.69 -5.82
C VAL A 244 4.19 12.76 -6.11
N LEU A 245 4.39 11.92 -7.12
CA LEU A 245 3.57 10.75 -7.39
C LEU A 245 4.49 9.52 -7.48
N GLY A 246 4.35 8.60 -6.53
CA GLY A 246 5.16 7.38 -6.44
C GLY A 246 4.40 6.13 -6.86
N MET A 247 4.99 5.30 -7.71
CA MET A 247 4.52 3.93 -8.00
C MET A 247 5.36 2.96 -7.19
N MET A 248 4.77 2.26 -6.22
CA MET A 248 5.47 1.32 -5.35
C MET A 248 5.24 -0.12 -5.79
N LEU A 249 6.32 -0.89 -5.87
CA LEU A 249 6.33 -2.32 -6.11
C LEU A 249 7.10 -3.01 -4.98
N ASN A 250 6.42 -3.85 -4.22
CA ASN A 250 7.06 -4.73 -3.24
C ASN A 250 7.24 -6.12 -3.83
N GLY A 251 8.37 -6.74 -3.53
CA GLY A 251 8.78 -8.02 -4.08
C GLY A 251 8.02 -9.23 -3.57
N ALA A 252 8.54 -10.38 -3.97
CA ALA A 252 8.11 -11.68 -3.48
C ALA A 252 8.63 -11.94 -2.06
N GLN A 253 7.83 -12.64 -1.26
CA GLN A 253 8.26 -13.15 0.04
C GLN A 253 9.13 -14.40 -0.13
N GLY A 254 10.03 -14.65 0.81
CA GLY A 254 10.99 -15.76 0.73
C GLY A 254 10.42 -17.15 1.04
N ASP A 255 9.31 -17.23 1.77
CA ASP A 255 8.79 -18.47 2.37
C ASP A 255 7.24 -18.54 2.38
N ASP A 256 6.58 -17.77 1.52
CA ASP A 256 5.11 -17.75 1.35
C ASP A 256 4.78 -17.86 -0.13
N ASP A 257 4.27 -19.04 -0.51
CA ASP A 257 4.01 -19.41 -1.90
C ASP A 257 2.84 -18.61 -2.52
N GLU A 258 1.96 -18.00 -1.70
CA GLU A 258 0.88 -17.15 -2.19
C GLU A 258 1.36 -15.73 -2.55
N ALA A 259 2.54 -15.34 -2.07
CA ALA A 259 3.00 -13.96 -2.15
C ALA A 259 4.12 -13.69 -3.16
N TYR A 260 4.35 -14.61 -4.11
CA TYR A 260 5.29 -14.39 -5.21
C TYR A 260 4.86 -13.28 -6.18
N GLY A 261 3.56 -12.96 -6.21
CA GLY A 261 3.01 -11.86 -7.02
C GLY A 261 3.52 -10.47 -6.64
N GLY A 262 4.03 -10.32 -5.42
CA GLY A 262 4.37 -9.01 -4.87
C GLY A 262 3.14 -8.20 -4.48
N HIS A 263 3.33 -6.89 -4.31
CA HIS A 263 2.26 -5.96 -3.96
C HIS A 263 2.51 -4.59 -4.59
N PHE A 264 1.46 -3.97 -5.12
CA PHE A 264 1.52 -2.67 -5.80
C PHE A 264 0.73 -1.64 -5.00
N ALA A 265 1.29 -0.44 -4.89
CA ALA A 265 0.58 0.70 -4.32
C ALA A 265 1.00 1.99 -5.01
N VAL A 266 0.23 3.05 -4.78
CA VAL A 266 0.56 4.40 -5.25
C VAL A 266 0.68 5.31 -4.04
N ALA A 267 1.76 6.08 -4.02
CA ALA A 267 2.07 7.05 -2.98
C ALA A 267 1.91 8.49 -3.48
N THR A 268 1.46 9.38 -2.62
CA THR A 268 1.47 10.84 -2.87
C THR A 268 2.05 11.57 -1.67
N GLY A 269 2.76 12.66 -1.92
CA GLY A 269 3.54 13.32 -0.87
C GLY A 269 4.21 14.60 -1.35
N HIS A 270 5.01 15.19 -0.47
CA HIS A 270 5.99 16.21 -0.82
C HIS A 270 7.37 15.67 -0.50
N LEU A 271 8.32 15.87 -1.39
CA LEU A 271 9.71 15.53 -1.10
C LEU A 271 10.21 16.46 0.01
N GLY A 272 10.73 15.89 1.10
CA GLY A 272 11.30 16.68 2.18
C GLY A 272 12.51 17.51 1.74
N ARG A 273 12.96 18.42 2.61
CA ARG A 273 14.07 19.35 2.31
C ARG A 273 15.40 18.64 2.03
N GLU A 274 15.62 17.51 2.67
CA GLU A 274 16.80 16.66 2.51
C GLU A 274 16.50 15.39 1.70
N GLY A 275 15.31 15.33 1.09
CA GLY A 275 14.86 14.18 0.31
C GLY A 275 14.09 13.13 1.11
N GLU A 276 13.59 13.50 2.29
CA GLU A 276 12.78 12.64 3.15
C GLU A 276 11.42 12.32 2.51
N TRP A 277 10.89 11.15 2.86
CA TRP A 277 9.64 10.63 2.26
C TRP A 277 8.87 9.68 3.18
N SER A 278 9.18 9.68 4.48
CA SER A 278 8.52 8.84 5.51
C SER A 278 7.05 9.17 5.71
N ASP A 279 6.64 10.39 5.38
CA ASP A 279 5.30 10.93 5.60
C ASP A 279 4.38 10.84 4.35
N TRP A 280 4.90 10.30 3.23
CA TRP A 280 4.10 10.10 2.02
C TRP A 280 2.96 9.13 2.30
N ILE A 281 1.77 9.42 1.78
CA ILE A 281 0.61 8.53 1.96
C ILE A 281 0.63 7.47 0.88
N VAL A 282 0.76 6.22 1.31
CA VAL A 282 0.60 5.03 0.50
C VAL A 282 -0.84 4.54 0.61
N ASN A 283 -1.49 4.36 -0.55
CA ASN A 283 -2.85 3.85 -0.61
C ASN A 283 -2.81 2.32 -0.63
N ASN A 284 -2.83 1.72 0.56
CA ASN A 284 -2.57 0.30 0.76
C ASN A 284 -3.86 -0.54 0.67
N PHE A 285 -4.00 -1.35 -0.38
CA PHE A 285 -5.16 -2.22 -0.59
C PHE A 285 -4.85 -3.69 -0.29
N TYR A 286 -5.54 -4.22 0.70
CA TYR A 286 -5.57 -5.64 1.08
C TYR A 286 -7.01 -6.11 1.22
N ASN A 287 -7.23 -7.43 1.26
CA ASN A 287 -8.56 -7.98 1.48
C ASN A 287 -9.10 -7.59 2.87
N LEU A 288 -10.25 -6.92 2.91
CA LEU A 288 -10.92 -6.56 4.16
C LEU A 288 -11.75 -7.71 4.75
N ASP A 289 -12.03 -8.76 3.98
CA ASP A 289 -12.86 -9.91 4.38
C ASP A 289 -12.05 -11.02 5.07
N SER A 290 -10.73 -10.84 5.24
CA SER A 290 -9.87 -11.74 6.00
C SER A 290 -8.98 -10.96 6.96
N VAL A 291 -8.61 -11.62 8.06
CA VAL A 291 -7.59 -11.11 8.98
C VAL A 291 -6.24 -11.33 8.32
N SER A 292 -5.57 -10.27 7.88
CA SER A 292 -4.24 -10.39 7.30
C SER A 292 -3.29 -11.10 8.27
N GLU A 293 -2.47 -12.04 7.76
CA GLU A 293 -1.35 -12.66 8.47
C GLU A 293 -0.47 -11.62 9.17
N LYS A 294 -0.35 -10.44 8.56
CA LYS A 294 0.51 -9.35 8.98
C LYS A 294 -0.23 -8.25 9.74
N GLY A 295 -1.50 -8.49 10.12
CA GLY A 295 -2.33 -7.49 10.76
C GLY A 295 -2.70 -6.30 9.87
N ILE A 296 -2.42 -6.36 8.56
CA ILE A 296 -2.73 -5.27 7.62
C ILE A 296 -4.24 -5.07 7.51
N ILE A 297 -4.67 -3.82 7.63
CA ILE A 297 -5.99 -3.36 7.26
C ILE A 297 -5.80 -2.37 6.10
N ALA A 298 -6.62 -2.50 5.06
CA ALA A 298 -6.52 -1.61 3.91
C ALA A 298 -6.82 -0.16 4.32
N ALA A 299 -5.91 0.77 4.03
CA ALA A 299 -6.04 2.19 4.36
C ALA A 299 -5.02 3.05 3.61
N PRO A 300 -5.26 4.37 3.54
CA PRO A 300 -4.19 5.35 3.44
C PRO A 300 -3.31 5.24 4.69
N VAL A 301 -2.00 5.03 4.50
CA VAL A 301 -1.01 4.87 5.57
C VAL A 301 0.22 5.72 5.26
N PRO A 302 0.88 6.33 6.26
CA PRO A 302 2.21 6.93 6.06
C PRO A 302 3.23 5.90 5.58
N MET A 303 4.22 6.33 4.81
CA MET A 303 5.21 5.46 4.18
C MET A 303 6.06 4.71 5.21
N ASP A 304 6.42 5.38 6.31
CA ASP A 304 7.14 4.73 7.42
C ASP A 304 6.33 3.55 7.99
N ASN A 305 5.04 3.73 8.27
CA ASN A 305 4.15 2.67 8.72
C ASN A 305 4.02 1.56 7.67
N TYR A 306 3.76 1.94 6.40
CA TYR A 306 3.61 0.99 5.29
C TYR A 306 4.84 0.07 5.13
N LEU A 307 6.04 0.63 5.19
CA LEU A 307 7.28 -0.09 4.93
C LEU A 307 7.89 -0.72 6.18
N MET A 308 7.76 -0.10 7.34
CA MET A 308 8.58 -0.37 8.53
C MET A 308 7.78 -0.60 9.82
N ASP A 309 6.47 -0.83 9.78
CA ASP A 309 5.75 -1.36 10.94
C ASP A 309 6.22 -2.78 11.29
N LEU A 310 6.44 -3.06 12.59
CA LEU A 310 7.03 -4.32 13.05
C LEU A 310 6.21 -5.56 12.71
N ASN A 311 4.89 -5.41 12.54
CA ASN A 311 4.00 -6.51 12.20
C ASN A 311 3.62 -6.54 10.72
N SER A 312 3.48 -5.38 10.10
CA SER A 312 2.87 -5.21 8.78
C SER A 312 3.79 -4.63 7.70
N GLY A 313 4.93 -4.04 8.11
CA GLY A 313 5.87 -3.32 7.27
C GLY A 313 6.48 -4.18 6.17
N GLN A 314 6.31 -3.74 4.91
CA GLN A 314 6.73 -4.51 3.73
C GLN A 314 8.21 -4.92 3.77
N GLN A 315 9.09 -4.07 4.33
CA GLN A 315 10.54 -4.28 4.25
C GLN A 315 11.05 -5.35 5.21
N TYR A 316 10.27 -5.87 6.15
CA TYR A 316 10.75 -6.96 7.02
C TYR A 316 10.75 -8.33 6.32
N TYR A 317 10.14 -8.44 5.13
CA TYR A 317 9.94 -9.74 4.47
C TYR A 317 10.08 -9.74 2.95
N ARG A 318 10.42 -8.60 2.33
CA ARG A 318 10.68 -8.49 0.89
C ARG A 318 11.42 -7.20 0.53
N PRO A 319 12.21 -7.18 -0.56
CA PRO A 319 12.69 -5.93 -1.16
C PRO A 319 11.56 -5.13 -1.79
N SER A 320 11.80 -3.84 -2.04
CA SER A 320 10.85 -3.00 -2.78
C SER A 320 11.51 -2.02 -3.74
N TYR A 321 10.71 -1.48 -4.63
CA TYR A 321 11.12 -0.51 -5.65
C TYR A 321 10.06 0.57 -5.76
N MET A 322 10.48 1.80 -6.00
CA MET A 322 9.58 2.89 -6.21
C MET A 322 10.01 3.71 -7.42
N LEU A 323 9.09 4.04 -8.32
CA LEU A 323 9.30 5.03 -9.35
C LEU A 323 8.60 6.32 -8.92
N VAL A 324 9.38 7.37 -8.72
CA VAL A 324 8.93 8.67 -8.23
C VAL A 324 8.91 9.66 -9.38
N ALA A 325 7.75 10.24 -9.66
CA ALA A 325 7.63 11.45 -10.43
C ALA A 325 7.67 12.65 -9.49
N VAL A 326 8.72 13.47 -9.58
CA VAL A 326 8.78 14.78 -8.93
C VAL A 326 8.00 15.77 -9.79
N LEU A 327 7.07 16.52 -9.21
CA LEU A 327 6.12 17.35 -9.94
C LEU A 327 6.31 18.83 -9.61
N SER A 328 6.19 19.68 -10.62
CA SER A 328 6.15 21.15 -10.45
C SER A 328 4.84 21.64 -9.84
N ASN A 329 3.77 20.83 -9.90
CA ASN A 329 2.44 21.16 -9.37
C ASN A 329 1.74 19.90 -8.84
N ALA A 330 1.01 20.04 -7.73
CA ALA A 330 0.37 18.91 -7.05
C ALA A 330 -0.86 18.36 -7.78
N ARG A 331 -1.44 19.07 -8.76
CA ARG A 331 -2.74 18.77 -9.37
C ARG A 331 -2.94 17.32 -9.85
N THR A 332 -1.92 16.67 -10.39
CA THR A 332 -2.02 15.28 -10.86
C THR A 332 -1.96 14.28 -9.70
N ALA A 333 -1.04 14.47 -8.75
CA ALA A 333 -0.99 13.70 -7.52
C ALA A 333 -2.25 13.90 -6.65
N ALA A 334 -2.74 15.14 -6.53
CA ALA A 334 -3.96 15.49 -5.82
C ALA A 334 -5.19 14.87 -6.48
N ALA A 335 -5.27 14.85 -7.82
CA ALA A 335 -6.35 14.17 -8.53
C ALA A 335 -6.36 12.67 -8.24
N TYR A 336 -5.20 12.01 -8.21
CA TYR A 336 -5.10 10.61 -7.79
C TYR A 336 -5.53 10.42 -6.33
N GLN A 337 -4.97 11.22 -5.42
CA GLN A 337 -5.24 11.12 -3.99
C GLN A 337 -6.73 11.37 -3.69
N GLY A 338 -7.38 12.30 -4.38
CA GLY A 338 -8.82 12.53 -4.24
C GLY A 338 -9.66 11.38 -4.78
N GLY A 339 -9.28 10.81 -5.93
CA GLY A 339 -9.99 9.67 -6.53
C GLY A 339 -9.92 8.42 -5.66
N VAL A 340 -8.72 8.06 -5.19
CA VAL A 340 -8.50 6.86 -4.38
C VAL A 340 -9.16 6.93 -3.00
N GLN A 341 -9.28 8.12 -2.40
CA GLN A 341 -10.04 8.29 -1.16
C GLN A 341 -11.51 7.90 -1.29
N ARG A 342 -12.12 8.19 -2.45
CA ARG A 342 -13.51 7.77 -2.73
C ARG A 342 -13.61 6.26 -2.88
N VAL A 343 -12.57 5.64 -3.47
CA VAL A 343 -12.47 4.18 -3.55
C VAL A 343 -12.40 3.56 -2.16
N PHE A 344 -11.64 4.14 -1.21
CA PHE A 344 -11.65 3.68 0.18
C PHE A 344 -13.04 3.77 0.83
N ASN A 345 -13.79 4.85 0.58
CA ASN A 345 -15.18 4.94 1.07
C ASN A 345 -16.04 3.80 0.53
N HIS A 346 -15.96 3.49 -0.76
CA HIS A 346 -16.66 2.35 -1.35
C HIS A 346 -16.18 1.01 -0.78
N PHE A 347 -14.88 0.89 -0.53
CA PHE A 347 -14.27 -0.34 -0.07
C PHE A 347 -14.66 -0.67 1.38
N TYR A 348 -14.64 0.30 2.28
CA TYR A 348 -15.11 0.11 3.66
C TYR A 348 -16.61 -0.15 3.74
N ARG A 349 -17.40 0.37 2.81
CA ARG A 349 -18.85 0.15 2.74
C ARG A 349 -19.25 -1.18 2.14
N HIS A 350 -18.29 -1.99 1.69
CA HIS A 350 -18.54 -3.25 0.99
C HIS A 350 -19.35 -3.09 -0.29
N ASP A 351 -19.23 -1.94 -0.97
CA ASP A 351 -19.83 -1.74 -2.30
C ASP A 351 -19.14 -2.59 -3.38
N PHE A 352 -17.87 -2.93 -3.15
CA PHE A 352 -17.15 -3.99 -3.87
C PHE A 352 -16.20 -4.72 -2.90
N THR A 353 -15.81 -5.94 -3.28
CA THR A 353 -14.88 -6.76 -2.48
C THR A 353 -13.56 -6.96 -3.21
N TYR A 354 -12.51 -7.21 -2.45
CA TYR A 354 -11.19 -7.54 -3.00
C TYR A 354 -11.28 -8.88 -3.73
N GLN A 355 -10.90 -8.89 -5.01
CA GLN A 355 -10.88 -10.10 -5.82
C GLN A 355 -9.49 -10.25 -6.43
N HIS A 356 -8.75 -11.29 -6.03
CA HIS A 356 -7.34 -11.48 -6.41
C HIS A 356 -7.05 -11.33 -7.91
N ALA A 357 -7.99 -11.73 -8.77
CA ALA A 357 -7.88 -11.49 -10.20
C ALA A 357 -8.35 -10.08 -10.59
N LYS A 358 -9.60 -9.72 -10.28
CA LYS A 358 -10.30 -8.59 -10.92
C LYS A 358 -10.19 -7.23 -10.21
N ALA A 359 -9.96 -7.26 -8.90
CA ALA A 359 -9.98 -6.11 -8.00
C ALA A 359 -8.95 -6.33 -6.89
N ASN A 360 -7.69 -6.49 -7.30
CA ASN A 360 -6.54 -6.59 -6.40
C ASN A 360 -5.85 -5.22 -6.24
N CYS A 361 -4.79 -5.16 -5.44
CA CYS A 361 -4.05 -3.91 -5.19
C CYS A 361 -3.62 -3.16 -6.46
N ALA A 362 -3.14 -3.87 -7.49
CA ALA A 362 -2.75 -3.28 -8.77
C ALA A 362 -3.98 -2.80 -9.56
N GLY A 363 -4.97 -3.67 -9.75
CA GLY A 363 -6.19 -3.35 -10.49
C GLY A 363 -6.94 -2.15 -9.91
N ILE A 364 -7.16 -2.12 -8.59
CA ILE A 364 -7.83 -1.02 -7.88
C ILE A 364 -7.06 0.29 -8.09
N SER A 365 -5.74 0.27 -7.89
CA SER A 365 -4.91 1.48 -8.02
C SER A 365 -4.89 2.03 -9.45
N LEU A 366 -4.76 1.16 -10.44
CA LEU A 366 -4.72 1.56 -11.85
C LEU A 366 -6.08 1.99 -12.39
N ASP A 367 -7.18 1.44 -11.86
CA ASP A 367 -8.52 1.85 -12.25
C ASP A 367 -8.83 3.30 -11.85
N VAL A 368 -8.20 3.82 -10.78
CA VAL A 368 -8.24 5.26 -10.45
C VAL A 368 -7.59 6.08 -11.56
N PHE A 369 -6.37 5.73 -11.98
CA PHE A 369 -5.67 6.43 -13.08
C PHE A 369 -6.45 6.36 -14.40
N LYS A 370 -7.02 5.19 -14.71
CA LYS A 370 -7.89 5.01 -15.88
C LYS A 370 -9.11 5.93 -15.82
N GLY A 371 -9.73 6.07 -14.65
CA GLY A 371 -10.84 7.00 -14.42
C GLY A 371 -10.43 8.46 -14.60
N LEU A 372 -9.23 8.84 -14.17
CA LEU A 372 -8.65 10.17 -14.38
C LEU A 372 -8.28 10.44 -15.85
N GLY A 373 -8.19 9.40 -16.67
CA GLY A 373 -7.86 9.47 -18.09
C GLY A 373 -6.39 9.18 -18.41
N TRP A 374 -5.62 8.62 -17.49
CA TRP A 374 -4.31 8.07 -17.84
C TRP A 374 -4.48 6.67 -18.46
N ASN A 375 -4.29 6.57 -19.77
CA ASN A 375 -4.42 5.33 -20.51
C ASN A 375 -3.07 4.60 -20.56
N ILE A 376 -2.68 4.00 -19.43
CA ILE A 376 -1.49 3.14 -19.33
C ILE A 376 -1.67 1.96 -20.31
N PRO A 377 -0.68 1.65 -21.16
CA PRO A 377 -0.78 0.59 -22.16
C PRO A 377 -1.06 -0.78 -21.55
N GLN A 378 -2.10 -1.45 -22.03
CA GLN A 378 -2.45 -2.82 -21.64
C GLN A 378 -1.57 -3.86 -22.36
N ARG A 379 -1.41 -5.03 -21.75
CA ARG A 379 -0.75 -6.21 -22.35
C ARG A 379 -1.75 -7.29 -22.79
N GLY A 380 -3.01 -7.14 -22.39
CA GLY A 380 -4.04 -8.14 -22.63
C GLY A 380 -3.93 -9.34 -21.68
N PRO A 381 -4.82 -10.34 -21.83
CA PRO A 381 -4.85 -11.51 -20.96
C PRO A 381 -3.65 -12.43 -21.14
N THR A 382 -3.42 -13.31 -20.17
CA THR A 382 -2.38 -14.36 -20.29
C THR A 382 -2.65 -15.27 -21.48
N SER A 383 -3.87 -15.83 -21.57
CA SER A 383 -4.34 -16.57 -22.74
C SER A 383 -5.80 -17.01 -22.58
N ASN A 384 -6.67 -16.56 -23.48
CA ASN A 384 -8.09 -16.96 -23.50
C ASN A 384 -8.27 -18.46 -23.78
N ILE A 385 -7.44 -19.06 -24.64
CA ILE A 385 -7.54 -20.49 -24.98
C ILE A 385 -7.08 -21.35 -23.80
N LYS A 386 -5.94 -21.01 -23.17
CA LYS A 386 -5.49 -21.73 -21.96
C LYS A 386 -6.51 -21.59 -20.83
N ALA A 387 -7.20 -20.45 -20.72
CA ALA A 387 -8.26 -20.27 -19.74
C ALA A 387 -9.42 -21.27 -19.91
N LEU A 388 -9.83 -21.56 -21.15
CA LEU A 388 -10.88 -22.55 -21.42
C LEU A 388 -10.46 -23.96 -20.98
N GLY A 389 -9.25 -24.38 -21.37
CA GLY A 389 -8.71 -25.68 -20.99
C GLY A 389 -8.49 -25.81 -19.48
N ALA A 390 -7.91 -24.78 -18.85
CA ALA A 390 -7.68 -24.76 -17.41
C ALA A 390 -8.98 -24.76 -16.61
N TYR A 391 -10.01 -24.05 -17.07
CA TYR A 391 -11.34 -24.09 -16.47
C TYR A 391 -11.87 -25.53 -16.44
N ALA A 392 -11.87 -26.22 -17.58
CA ALA A 392 -12.37 -27.58 -17.69
C ALA A 392 -11.56 -28.55 -16.81
N TYR A 393 -10.24 -28.44 -16.85
CA TYR A 393 -9.33 -29.30 -16.09
C TYR A 393 -9.51 -29.14 -14.58
N LEU A 394 -9.44 -27.92 -14.03
CA LEU A 394 -9.57 -27.71 -12.58
C LEU A 394 -11.00 -27.92 -12.08
N SER A 395 -12.02 -27.64 -12.90
CA SER A 395 -13.39 -27.99 -12.54
C SER A 395 -13.56 -29.50 -12.34
N ALA A 396 -12.94 -30.31 -13.20
CA ALA A 396 -12.99 -31.76 -13.12
C ALA A 396 -12.09 -32.30 -11.99
N LYS A 397 -10.83 -31.83 -11.90
CA LYS A 397 -9.85 -32.28 -10.90
C LYS A 397 -10.33 -32.02 -9.46
N ASP A 398 -10.86 -30.83 -9.21
CA ASP A 398 -11.28 -30.41 -7.87
C ASP A 398 -12.77 -30.65 -7.61
N MET A 399 -13.50 -31.20 -8.60
CA MET A 399 -14.95 -31.33 -8.58
C MET A 399 -15.68 -30.01 -8.23
N SER A 400 -15.14 -28.88 -8.69
CA SER A 400 -15.56 -27.54 -8.29
C SER A 400 -15.54 -26.54 -9.45
N LEU A 401 -16.72 -26.10 -9.89
CA LEU A 401 -16.84 -25.02 -10.88
C LEU A 401 -16.25 -23.70 -10.37
N ALA A 402 -16.18 -23.51 -9.04
CA ALA A 402 -15.56 -22.34 -8.45
C ALA A 402 -14.03 -22.34 -8.65
N SER A 403 -13.38 -23.52 -8.53
CA SER A 403 -11.95 -23.68 -8.85
C SER A 403 -11.68 -23.37 -10.33
N GLY A 404 -12.49 -23.93 -11.23
CA GLY A 404 -12.42 -23.60 -12.66
C GLY A 404 -12.61 -22.11 -12.94
N ARG A 405 -13.60 -21.48 -12.30
CA ARG A 405 -13.85 -20.04 -12.46
C ARG A 405 -12.68 -19.19 -11.99
N LYS A 406 -12.05 -19.54 -10.86
CA LYS A 406 -10.91 -18.81 -10.31
C LYS A 406 -9.74 -18.78 -11.30
N ILE A 407 -9.36 -19.93 -11.86
CA ILE A 407 -8.26 -19.97 -12.84
C ILE A 407 -8.62 -19.28 -14.16
N TYR A 408 -9.87 -19.40 -14.59
CA TYR A 408 -10.35 -18.72 -15.79
C TYR A 408 -10.22 -17.20 -15.66
N ASP A 409 -10.70 -16.65 -14.55
CA ASP A 409 -10.60 -15.22 -14.27
C ASP A 409 -9.13 -14.77 -14.25
N TYR A 410 -8.25 -15.54 -13.61
CA TYR A 410 -6.83 -15.22 -13.58
C TYR A 410 -6.17 -15.20 -14.96
N LEU A 411 -6.52 -16.15 -15.84
CA LEU A 411 -5.91 -16.26 -17.17
C LEU A 411 -6.51 -15.31 -18.22
N THR A 412 -7.71 -14.77 -17.97
CA THR A 412 -8.43 -13.84 -18.85
C THR A 412 -8.36 -12.39 -18.38
N GLU A 413 -7.90 -12.12 -17.17
CA GLU A 413 -7.72 -10.77 -16.67
C GLU A 413 -6.56 -10.05 -17.36
N GLU A 414 -6.69 -8.73 -17.49
CA GLU A 414 -5.66 -7.89 -18.09
C GLU A 414 -4.41 -7.86 -17.18
N GLN A 415 -3.24 -8.19 -17.75
CA GLN A 415 -2.03 -8.45 -16.96
C GLN A 415 -1.51 -7.23 -16.19
N VAL A 416 -1.71 -6.01 -16.71
CA VAL A 416 -1.32 -4.76 -16.02
C VAL A 416 -2.22 -4.53 -14.80
N ARG A 417 -3.49 -4.92 -14.85
CA ARG A 417 -4.40 -4.92 -13.68
C ARG A 417 -4.16 -6.09 -12.73
N LEU A 418 -3.56 -7.19 -13.20
CA LEU A 418 -3.41 -8.42 -12.43
C LEU A 418 -2.09 -8.50 -11.66
N TYR A 419 -0.95 -8.25 -12.31
CA TYR A 419 0.38 -8.48 -11.72
C TYR A 419 1.01 -7.16 -11.27
N PRO A 420 1.34 -7.00 -9.97
CA PRO A 420 2.05 -5.83 -9.45
C PRO A 420 3.30 -5.43 -10.26
N ALA A 421 4.12 -6.39 -10.64
CA ALA A 421 5.34 -6.14 -11.39
C ALA A 421 5.07 -5.61 -12.81
N VAL A 422 4.01 -6.10 -13.45
CA VAL A 422 3.58 -5.67 -14.79
C VAL A 422 2.92 -4.29 -14.74
N ALA A 423 2.14 -4.01 -13.69
CA ALA A 423 1.61 -2.67 -13.40
C ALA A 423 2.72 -1.63 -13.30
N PHE A 424 3.72 -1.91 -12.47
CA PHE A 424 4.89 -1.05 -12.27
C PHE A 424 5.66 -0.81 -13.57
N GLU A 425 5.96 -1.88 -14.31
CA GLU A 425 6.69 -1.76 -15.58
C GLU A 425 5.89 -1.00 -16.64
N ALA A 426 4.58 -1.24 -16.76
CA ALA A 426 3.74 -0.54 -17.74
C ALA A 426 3.60 0.95 -17.42
N ALA A 427 3.31 1.29 -16.16
CA ALA A 427 3.20 2.68 -15.71
C ALA A 427 4.54 3.42 -15.86
N GLY A 428 5.66 2.78 -15.48
CA GLY A 428 6.98 3.39 -15.61
C GLY A 428 7.42 3.61 -17.05
N ASN A 429 7.17 2.63 -17.94
CA ASN A 429 7.46 2.80 -19.36
C ASN A 429 6.61 3.91 -19.99
N ASP A 430 5.34 4.03 -19.62
CA ASP A 430 4.48 5.09 -20.13
C ASP A 430 4.90 6.47 -19.61
N LEU A 431 5.36 6.59 -18.35
CA LEU A 431 5.96 7.82 -17.82
C LEU A 431 7.19 8.25 -18.62
N LEU A 432 8.12 7.33 -18.91
CA LEU A 432 9.30 7.62 -19.73
C LEU A 432 8.91 8.07 -21.15
N GLN A 433 7.87 7.46 -21.74
CA GLN A 433 7.37 7.87 -23.05
C GLN A 433 6.70 9.25 -23.01
N LEU A 434 5.91 9.54 -21.97
CA LEU A 434 5.25 10.83 -21.78
C LEU A 434 6.26 11.97 -21.73
N VAL A 435 7.38 11.80 -21.01
CA VAL A 435 8.42 12.84 -20.93
C VAL A 435 9.42 12.83 -22.09
N GLY A 436 9.22 11.95 -23.08
CA GLY A 436 10.08 11.83 -24.26
C GLY A 436 11.45 11.19 -24.00
N ALA A 437 11.64 10.55 -22.84
CA ALA A 437 12.88 9.84 -22.51
C ALA A 437 13.05 8.54 -23.32
N THR A 438 11.95 7.94 -23.76
CA THR A 438 11.96 6.74 -24.62
C THR A 438 10.99 6.91 -25.79
N LYS A 439 11.25 6.18 -26.88
CA LYS A 439 10.36 6.17 -28.05
C LYS A 439 9.07 5.41 -27.70
N GLY A 440 7.93 6.06 -27.90
CA GLY A 440 6.60 5.49 -27.68
C GLY A 440 5.74 5.46 -28.93
N LYS A 441 4.61 4.77 -28.87
CA LYS A 441 3.57 4.88 -29.92
C LYS A 441 2.97 6.27 -29.83
N ALA A 442 2.95 7.01 -30.94
CA ALA A 442 2.25 8.28 -31.02
C ALA A 442 0.77 8.06 -30.67
N ARG A 443 0.32 8.67 -29.56
CA ARG A 443 -1.08 8.64 -29.12
C ARG A 443 -1.53 10.03 -28.74
N LYS A 444 -2.82 10.31 -28.95
CA LYS A 444 -3.43 11.56 -28.51
C LYS A 444 -3.53 11.54 -26.98
N LEU A 445 -2.74 12.39 -26.31
CA LEU A 445 -2.77 12.51 -24.86
C LEU A 445 -4.10 13.07 -24.37
N THR A 446 -4.62 12.50 -23.29
CA THR A 446 -5.77 13.05 -22.57
C THR A 446 -5.41 14.34 -21.82
N ALA A 447 -6.41 15.01 -21.24
CA ALA A 447 -6.16 16.20 -20.42
C ALA A 447 -5.26 15.88 -19.21
N TYR A 448 -5.50 14.77 -18.52
CA TYR A 448 -4.69 14.33 -17.39
C TYR A 448 -3.26 13.99 -17.82
N GLU A 449 -3.08 13.27 -18.93
CA GLU A 449 -1.75 12.91 -19.43
C GLU A 449 -0.94 14.13 -19.86
N LYS A 450 -1.58 15.15 -20.45
CA LYS A 450 -0.92 16.43 -20.76
C LYS A 450 -0.50 17.18 -19.50
N GLN A 451 -1.36 17.21 -18.47
CA GLN A 451 -1.01 17.80 -17.17
C GLN A 451 0.16 17.06 -16.54
N LEU A 452 0.12 15.73 -16.51
CA LEU A 452 1.19 14.89 -15.97
C LEU A 452 2.50 15.11 -16.74
N GLN A 453 2.46 15.04 -18.07
CA GLN A 453 3.60 15.33 -18.93
C GLN A 453 4.19 16.72 -18.67
N HIS A 454 3.36 17.74 -18.46
CA HIS A 454 3.81 19.10 -18.13
C HIS A 454 4.42 19.17 -16.73
N ASP A 455 3.83 18.47 -15.75
CA ASP A 455 4.17 18.62 -14.35
C ASP A 455 5.45 17.90 -13.97
N ILE A 456 5.77 16.77 -14.59
CA ILE A 456 6.96 15.98 -14.25
C ILE A 456 8.22 16.81 -14.45
N GLU A 457 8.99 17.01 -13.39
CA GLU A 457 10.32 17.63 -13.43
C GLU A 457 11.42 16.59 -13.45
N ALA A 458 11.21 15.46 -12.80
CA ALA A 458 12.16 14.36 -12.75
C ALA A 458 11.48 13.02 -12.53
N LEU A 459 12.14 11.95 -12.98
CA LEU A 459 11.78 10.57 -12.72
C LEU A 459 12.94 9.90 -11.97
N VAL A 460 12.69 9.50 -10.72
CA VAL A 460 13.69 8.86 -9.86
C VAL A 460 13.24 7.43 -9.56
N LEU A 461 14.13 6.48 -9.79
CA LEU A 461 13.94 5.09 -9.40
C LEU A 461 14.62 4.86 -8.06
N VAL A 462 13.92 4.20 -7.14
CA VAL A 462 14.39 3.89 -5.79
C VAL A 462 14.37 2.38 -5.63
N ARG A 463 15.44 1.81 -5.06
CA ARG A 463 15.50 0.42 -4.58
C ARG A 463 15.66 0.44 -3.06
N ILE A 464 14.80 -0.31 -2.40
CA ILE A 464 14.70 -0.40 -0.96
C ILE A 464 15.00 -1.85 -0.57
N PRO A 465 16.03 -2.09 0.25
CA PRO A 465 16.39 -3.44 0.63
C PRO A 465 15.44 -3.99 1.68
N GLN A 466 15.47 -5.32 1.82
CA GLN A 466 14.79 -5.97 2.93
C GLN A 466 15.57 -5.72 4.22
N VAL A 467 14.89 -5.23 5.25
CA VAL A 467 15.41 -5.18 6.60
C VAL A 467 15.55 -6.62 7.12
N PRO A 468 16.74 -7.03 7.59
CA PRO A 468 16.93 -8.35 8.19
C PRO A 468 15.95 -8.57 9.35
N SER A 469 15.25 -9.70 9.35
CA SER A 469 14.28 -10.09 10.38
C SER A 469 14.35 -11.59 10.62
N SER A 470 13.43 -12.11 11.44
CA SER A 470 13.26 -13.55 11.64
C SER A 470 12.87 -14.32 10.37
N ARG A 471 12.50 -13.63 9.28
CA ARG A 471 12.04 -14.24 8.03
C ARG A 471 13.14 -14.37 6.98
N VAL A 472 12.96 -15.31 6.07
CA VAL A 472 13.85 -15.53 4.92
C VAL A 472 13.84 -14.31 4.00
N MET A 473 14.99 -14.03 3.37
CA MET A 473 15.08 -12.99 2.35
C MET A 473 14.15 -13.30 1.18
N GLY A 474 13.36 -12.31 0.80
CA GLY A 474 12.50 -12.32 -0.37
C GLY A 474 13.29 -12.14 -1.67
N SER A 475 12.55 -11.91 -2.75
CA SER A 475 13.13 -11.76 -4.09
C SER A 475 12.27 -10.83 -4.95
N ASN A 476 12.65 -10.69 -6.23
CA ASN A 476 11.80 -9.98 -7.18
C ASN A 476 10.43 -10.67 -7.34
N PRO A 477 9.36 -9.90 -7.58
CA PRO A 477 8.05 -10.48 -7.84
C PRO A 477 8.01 -11.17 -9.20
N VAL A 478 6.97 -11.99 -9.42
CA VAL A 478 6.74 -12.63 -10.71
C VAL A 478 6.09 -11.68 -11.71
N PHE A 479 6.42 -11.86 -12.99
CA PHE A 479 5.87 -11.05 -14.09
C PHE A 479 4.83 -11.78 -14.93
N SER A 480 4.52 -13.05 -14.60
CA SER A 480 3.55 -13.86 -15.33
C SER A 480 3.03 -15.03 -14.50
N PHE A 481 1.89 -15.59 -14.91
CA PHE A 481 1.39 -16.86 -14.37
C PHE A 481 2.40 -18.01 -14.51
N SER A 482 3.10 -18.09 -15.65
CA SER A 482 4.08 -19.17 -15.87
C SER A 482 5.27 -19.09 -14.92
N GLU A 483 5.68 -17.88 -14.54
CA GLU A 483 6.75 -17.68 -13.57
C GLU A 483 6.25 -18.02 -12.16
N PHE A 484 5.01 -17.64 -11.82
CA PHE A 484 4.35 -18.02 -10.58
C PHE A 484 4.34 -19.55 -10.40
N MET A 485 3.80 -20.27 -11.39
CA MET A 485 3.69 -21.73 -11.33
C MET A 485 5.04 -22.46 -11.30
N LYS A 486 6.12 -21.83 -11.78
CA LYS A 486 7.49 -22.40 -11.70
C LYS A 486 8.10 -22.27 -10.31
N ARG A 487 7.65 -21.31 -9.49
CA ARG A 487 8.15 -21.08 -8.13
C ARG A 487 7.36 -21.86 -7.08
N THR A 488 6.08 -22.11 -7.33
CA THR A 488 5.22 -22.88 -6.42
C THR A 488 5.40 -24.39 -6.59
N PRO A 489 5.26 -25.18 -5.52
CA PRO A 489 5.14 -26.64 -5.63
C PRO A 489 3.99 -27.06 -6.58
N PRO A 490 4.13 -28.16 -7.35
CA PRO A 490 3.09 -28.62 -8.29
C PRO A 490 1.77 -28.98 -7.61
N ASN A 491 1.81 -29.46 -6.36
CA ASN A 491 0.64 -29.78 -5.57
C ASN A 491 0.37 -28.65 -4.59
N GLN A 492 -0.86 -28.13 -4.59
CA GLN A 492 -1.27 -27.02 -3.75
C GLN A 492 -1.23 -27.36 -2.26
N ALA A 493 -1.40 -28.64 -1.89
CA ALA A 493 -1.27 -29.08 -0.50
C ALA A 493 0.14 -28.89 0.07
N ASP A 494 1.16 -28.77 -0.79
CA ASP A 494 2.55 -28.58 -0.39
C ASP A 494 2.94 -27.10 -0.29
N TRP A 495 2.01 -26.18 -0.60
CA TRP A 495 2.28 -24.74 -0.55
C TRP A 495 2.44 -24.27 0.88
N LYS A 496 3.48 -23.47 1.12
CA LYS A 496 3.71 -22.76 2.37
C LYS A 496 2.83 -21.53 2.40
N ILE A 497 1.77 -21.61 3.20
CA ILE A 497 0.78 -20.55 3.37
C ILE A 497 0.54 -20.42 4.86
N VAL A 498 0.52 -19.19 5.37
CA VAL A 498 0.08 -18.94 6.75
C VAL A 498 -1.45 -18.80 6.73
N PRO A 499 -2.19 -19.70 7.39
CA PRO A 499 -3.64 -19.64 7.39
C PRO A 499 -4.15 -18.36 8.05
N VAL A 500 -5.17 -17.76 7.45
CA VAL A 500 -5.80 -16.53 7.94
C VAL A 500 -7.28 -16.74 8.19
N GLY A 501 -7.78 -16.19 9.30
CA GLY A 501 -9.19 -16.25 9.66
C GLY A 501 -10.05 -15.29 8.82
N PRO A 502 -11.35 -15.58 8.64
CA PRO A 502 -12.27 -14.64 8.01
C PRO A 502 -12.49 -13.40 8.90
N ARG A 503 -12.79 -12.26 8.28
CA ARG A 503 -13.25 -11.03 8.95
C ARG A 503 -14.63 -10.67 8.37
N PRO A 504 -15.71 -11.30 8.84
CA PRO A 504 -17.04 -11.07 8.28
C PRO A 504 -17.49 -9.63 8.53
N PHE A 505 -17.90 -8.94 7.46
CA PHE A 505 -18.43 -7.59 7.55
C PHE A 505 -19.80 -7.60 8.29
N PRO A 506 -20.02 -6.74 9.31
CA PRO A 506 -21.24 -6.78 10.09
C PRO A 506 -22.46 -6.34 9.28
N GLU A 507 -23.53 -7.13 9.33
CA GLU A 507 -24.75 -6.83 8.56
C GLU A 507 -25.41 -5.51 8.99
N ALA A 508 -25.32 -5.15 10.27
CA ALA A 508 -25.81 -3.86 10.79
C ALA A 508 -25.06 -2.62 10.23
N LEU A 509 -23.89 -2.83 9.62
CA LEU A 509 -23.10 -1.78 8.97
C LEU A 509 -23.30 -1.74 7.45
N ARG A 510 -24.00 -2.72 6.87
CA ARG A 510 -24.35 -2.74 5.46
C ARG A 510 -25.40 -1.67 5.16
N ASP A 511 -25.20 -0.92 4.09
CA ASP A 511 -26.22 0.04 3.67
C ASP A 511 -27.38 -0.68 2.99
N ALA A 512 -28.60 -0.29 3.36
CA ALA A 512 -29.84 -0.94 2.91
C ALA A 512 -30.00 -1.01 1.37
N ASN A 513 -29.35 -0.12 0.63
CA ASN A 513 -29.44 -0.01 -0.83
C ASN A 513 -28.12 -0.35 -1.55
N THR A 514 -27.15 -0.98 -0.89
CA THR A 514 -25.93 -1.45 -1.57
C THR A 514 -26.29 -2.65 -2.44
N PRO A 515 -26.10 -2.58 -3.78
CA PRO A 515 -26.32 -3.73 -4.65
C PRO A 515 -25.45 -4.89 -4.16
N PRO A 516 -25.95 -6.14 -4.16
CA PRO A 516 -25.10 -7.27 -3.80
C PRO A 516 -23.88 -7.28 -4.74
N PRO A 517 -22.67 -7.57 -4.23
CA PRO A 517 -21.49 -7.60 -5.06
C PRO A 517 -21.74 -8.53 -6.24
N LYS A 518 -21.50 -8.02 -7.46
CA LYS A 518 -21.83 -8.73 -8.70
C LYS A 518 -21.05 -10.05 -8.76
N LYS A 519 -21.68 -11.15 -8.36
CA LYS A 519 -21.08 -12.49 -8.44
C LYS A 519 -20.90 -12.84 -9.91
N SER A 520 -19.67 -13.14 -10.29
CA SER A 520 -19.40 -13.66 -11.64
C SER A 520 -20.04 -15.05 -11.76
N SER A 521 -20.71 -15.33 -12.88
CA SER A 521 -21.25 -16.67 -13.17
C SER A 521 -20.16 -17.73 -13.00
N LEU A 522 -20.46 -18.84 -12.33
CA LEU A 522 -19.52 -19.96 -12.21
C LEU A 522 -19.11 -20.50 -13.57
N VAL A 523 -20.02 -20.48 -14.55
CA VAL A 523 -19.74 -20.87 -15.94
C VAL A 523 -19.56 -19.60 -16.79
N PRO A 524 -18.35 -19.31 -17.30
CA PRO A 524 -18.11 -18.21 -18.23
C PRO A 524 -18.90 -18.38 -19.53
N LEU A 525 -19.32 -17.27 -20.17
CA LEU A 525 -20.09 -17.31 -21.41
C LEU A 525 -19.44 -18.14 -22.53
N PRO A 526 -18.12 -18.07 -22.78
CA PRO A 526 -17.49 -18.95 -23.77
C PRO A 526 -17.64 -20.44 -23.46
N ILE A 527 -17.56 -20.83 -22.18
CA ILE A 527 -17.78 -22.22 -21.75
C ILE A 527 -19.24 -22.62 -21.93
N ALA A 528 -20.18 -21.75 -21.56
CA ALA A 528 -21.61 -21.99 -21.75
C ALA A 528 -21.95 -22.16 -23.25
N GLY A 529 -21.34 -21.35 -24.12
CA GLY A 529 -21.49 -21.46 -25.58
C GLY A 529 -20.97 -22.78 -26.13
N ILE A 530 -19.80 -23.25 -25.66
CA ILE A 530 -19.25 -24.56 -26.03
C ILE A 530 -20.18 -25.69 -25.58
N ALA A 531 -20.67 -25.64 -24.34
CA ALA A 531 -21.60 -26.65 -23.82
C ALA A 531 -22.92 -26.69 -24.63
N PHE A 532 -23.49 -25.52 -24.95
CA PHE A 532 -24.70 -25.40 -25.74
C PHE A 532 -24.52 -25.93 -27.17
N ALA A 533 -23.41 -25.60 -27.83
CA ALA A 533 -23.06 -26.14 -29.15
C ALA A 533 -22.90 -27.67 -29.11
N GLY A 534 -22.31 -28.21 -28.03
CA GLY A 534 -22.19 -29.65 -27.80
C GLY A 534 -23.55 -30.35 -27.69
N VAL A 535 -24.49 -29.79 -26.95
CA VAL A 535 -25.86 -30.31 -26.82
C VAL A 535 -26.59 -30.30 -28.16
N ILE A 536 -26.50 -29.20 -28.92
CA ILE A 536 -27.09 -29.11 -30.27
C ILE A 536 -26.48 -30.17 -31.20
N GLY A 537 -25.15 -30.29 -31.19
CA GLY A 537 -24.42 -31.28 -31.99
C GLY A 537 -24.83 -32.70 -31.67
N LEU A 538 -24.95 -33.05 -30.38
CA LEU A 538 -25.41 -34.36 -29.94
C LEU A 538 -26.87 -34.61 -30.35
N GLY A 539 -27.74 -33.62 -30.20
CA GLY A 539 -29.14 -33.68 -30.66
C GLY A 539 -29.26 -33.90 -32.16
N ALA A 540 -28.44 -33.19 -32.96
CA ALA A 540 -28.37 -33.40 -34.41
C ALA A 540 -27.87 -34.81 -34.77
N LEU A 541 -26.89 -35.33 -34.03
CA LEU A 541 -26.32 -36.66 -34.23
C LEU A 541 -27.33 -37.77 -33.87
N ILE A 542 -28.06 -37.61 -32.76
CA ILE A 542 -29.16 -38.49 -32.37
C ILE A 542 -30.28 -38.45 -33.41
N ARG A 543 -30.69 -37.26 -33.87
CA ARG A 543 -31.72 -37.10 -34.92
C ARG A 543 -31.30 -37.75 -36.23
N ARG A 544 -30.02 -37.60 -36.62
CA ARG A 544 -29.45 -38.23 -37.82
C ARG A 544 -29.43 -39.76 -37.69
N ARG A 545 -29.06 -40.29 -36.52
CA ARG A 545 -29.11 -41.74 -36.24
C ARG A 545 -30.52 -42.30 -36.24
N ARG A 546 -31.50 -41.57 -35.67
CA ARG A 546 -32.93 -41.96 -35.69
C ARG A 546 -33.50 -41.97 -37.10
N LYS A 547 -33.21 -40.93 -37.92
CA LYS A 547 -33.60 -40.90 -39.33
C LYS A 547 -33.02 -42.08 -40.11
N LYS A 548 -31.73 -42.41 -39.92
CA LYS A 548 -31.10 -43.57 -40.57
C LYS A 548 -31.70 -44.92 -40.17
N ARG A 549 -32.15 -45.08 -38.92
CA ARG A 549 -32.86 -46.30 -38.48
C ARG A 549 -34.26 -46.37 -39.08
N ALA A 550 -35.01 -45.27 -39.09
CA ALA A 550 -36.35 -45.20 -39.69
C ALA A 550 -36.38 -45.23 -41.23
N SER A 551 -35.23 -45.33 -41.90
CA SER A 551 -35.13 -45.54 -43.36
C SER A 551 -34.44 -46.87 -43.70
N ALA A 552 -34.21 -47.71 -42.69
CA ALA A 552 -33.72 -49.08 -42.82
C ALA A 552 -34.79 -50.12 -42.38
N ASP A 553 -35.94 -49.64 -41.90
CA ASP A 553 -37.23 -50.34 -41.87
C ASP A 553 -38.06 -49.82 -43.05
#